data_AF-A0A5B1AG28-F1
#
_entry.id   AF-A0A5B1AG28-F1
#
_cell.length_a   1.000
_cell.length_b   1.000
_cell.length_c   1.000
_cell.angle_alpha   90.00
_cell.angle_beta   90.00
_cell.angle_gamma   90.00
#
_symmetry.space_group_name_H-M   'P 1'
#
loop_
_entity.id
_entity.type
_entity.pdbx_description
1 polymer ?
#
loop_
_entity_poly.entity_id
_entity_poly.type
_entity_poly.pdbx_seq_one_letter_code
_entity_poly.pdbx_strand_id
1 'polypeptide(L)'
;GQQVRPIASALLSLPGCGALTAAKLVGESAGVTRFKSEAAFARHAGVAPVPVWSGNTAGRVRMTRSGNRQLNAALHRIAVTQIRL
;
A
#
# COMPACT_ATOMS: atom_id res chain seq x y z
N GLY A 1 5.16 12.72 -16.52
CA GLY A 1 4.63 11.53 -17.22
C GLY A 1 5.71 10.52 -17.60
N GLN A 2 6.78 10.93 -18.29
CA GLN A 2 7.78 10.02 -18.88
C GLN A 2 8.76 9.34 -17.89
N GLN A 3 9.04 9.94 -16.73
CA GLN A 3 10.05 9.44 -15.77
C GLN A 3 9.62 8.18 -14.98
N VAL A 4 8.34 7.81 -14.99
CA VAL A 4 7.80 6.67 -14.22
C VAL A 4 8.01 5.33 -14.93
N ARG A 5 8.16 5.35 -16.26
CA ARG A 5 8.14 4.13 -17.09
C ARG A 5 9.32 3.17 -16.85
N PRO A 6 10.58 3.63 -16.64
CA PRO A 6 11.69 2.70 -16.39
C PRO A 6 11.69 2.13 -14.96
N ILE A 7 11.30 2.95 -13.98
CA ILE A 7 11.42 2.63 -12.54
C ILE A 7 10.24 1.77 -12.05
N ALA A 8 9.09 1.82 -12.74
CA ALA A 8 7.83 1.25 -12.27
C ALA A 8 7.05 0.51 -13.36
N SER A 9 7.71 -0.10 -14.34
CA SER A 9 7.05 -0.89 -15.41
C SER A 9 6.11 -1.95 -14.84
N ALA A 10 6.55 -2.66 -13.78
CA ALA A 10 5.76 -3.65 -13.07
C ALA A 10 4.52 -3.05 -12.36
N LEU A 11 4.61 -1.82 -11.84
CA LEU A 11 3.44 -1.16 -11.24
C LEU A 11 2.44 -0.78 -12.32
N LEU A 12 2.89 -0.30 -13.48
CA LEU A 12 2.01 0.08 -14.60
C LEU A 12 1.30 -1.11 -15.24
N SER A 13 1.80 -2.34 -15.08
CA SER A 13 1.09 -3.56 -15.52
C SER A 13 -0.03 -4.00 -14.57
N LEU A 14 -0.10 -3.46 -13.35
CA LEU A 14 -1.15 -3.83 -12.40
C LEU A 14 -2.49 -3.18 -12.79
N PRO A 15 -3.58 -3.96 -12.94
CA PRO A 15 -4.90 -3.38 -13.13
C PRO A 15 -5.25 -2.45 -11.96
N GLY A 16 -5.67 -1.22 -12.28
CA GLY A 16 -5.95 -0.17 -11.28
C GLY A 16 -4.75 0.69 -10.88
N CYS A 17 -3.55 0.42 -11.40
CA CYS A 17 -2.33 1.20 -11.10
C CYS A 17 -1.89 2.05 -12.30
N GLY A 18 -2.54 3.21 -12.47
CA GLY A 18 -2.13 4.20 -13.47
C GLY A 18 -0.86 4.99 -13.09
N ALA A 19 -0.34 5.79 -14.01
CA ALA A 19 0.92 6.52 -13.83
C ALA A 19 0.99 7.40 -12.57
N LEU A 20 -0.12 8.05 -12.19
CA LEU A 20 -0.18 8.85 -10.96
C LEU A 20 -0.16 7.97 -9.71
N THR A 21 -0.85 6.82 -9.73
CA THR A 21 -0.84 5.86 -8.62
C THR A 21 0.56 5.25 -8.47
N ALA A 22 1.19 4.86 -9.56
CA ALA A 22 2.56 4.36 -9.58
C ALA A 22 3.55 5.42 -9.07
N ALA A 23 3.42 6.67 -9.50
CA ALA A 23 4.26 7.77 -9.01
C ALA A 23 4.11 7.99 -7.49
N LYS A 24 2.88 7.91 -6.96
CA LYS A 24 2.64 7.97 -5.51
C LYS A 24 3.30 6.82 -4.78
N LEU A 25 3.14 5.59 -5.26
CA LEU A 25 3.78 4.42 -4.64
C LEU A 25 5.29 4.57 -4.58
N VAL A 26 5.94 5.01 -5.67
CA VAL A 26 7.39 5.20 -5.71
C VAL A 26 7.83 6.37 -4.83
N GLY A 27 7.18 7.53 -4.97
CA GLY A 27 7.57 8.76 -4.27
C GLY A 27 7.37 8.67 -2.76
N GLU A 28 6.21 8.20 -2.32
CA GLU A 28 5.85 8.12 -0.90
C GLU A 28 6.60 7.00 -0.17
N SER A 29 7.04 5.97 -0.88
CA SER A 29 7.87 4.90 -0.29
C SER A 29 9.31 5.37 0.00
N ALA A 30 9.79 6.41 -0.70
CA ALA A 30 11.17 6.91 -0.64
C ALA A 30 12.22 5.77 -0.78
N GLY A 31 11.94 4.82 -1.68
CA GLY A 31 12.74 3.59 -1.86
C GLY A 31 12.23 2.42 -1.03
N VAL A 32 11.66 1.39 -1.69
CA VAL A 32 11.05 0.25 -0.99
C VAL A 32 12.06 -0.61 -0.21
N THR A 33 13.33 -0.57 -0.60
CA THR A 33 14.42 -1.34 0.05
C THR A 33 14.73 -0.88 1.46
N ARG A 34 14.25 0.30 1.90
CA ARG A 34 14.41 0.76 3.29
C ARG A 34 13.57 -0.03 4.30
N PHE A 35 12.54 -0.75 3.83
CA PHE A 35 11.68 -1.53 4.69
C PHE A 35 12.27 -2.92 4.89
N LYS A 36 12.42 -3.33 6.16
CA LYS A 36 13.00 -4.63 6.52
C LYS A 36 12.11 -5.82 6.16
N SER A 37 10.83 -5.58 5.88
CA SER A 37 9.85 -6.59 5.47
C SER A 37 8.60 -5.96 4.86
N GLU A 38 7.81 -6.76 4.17
CA GLU A 38 6.50 -6.37 3.66
C GLU A 38 5.56 -5.91 4.78
N ALA A 39 5.61 -6.55 5.94
CA ALA A 39 4.82 -6.14 7.11
C ALA A 39 5.22 -4.73 7.59
N ALA A 40 6.50 -4.38 7.56
CA ALA A 40 6.95 -3.03 7.89
C ALA A 40 6.42 -2.00 6.88
N PHE A 41 6.44 -2.34 5.59
CA PHE A 41 5.84 -1.50 4.55
C PHE A 41 4.32 -1.36 4.74
N ALA A 42 3.59 -2.44 5.00
CA ALA A 42 2.15 -2.41 5.23
C ALA A 42 1.75 -1.54 6.43
N ARG A 43 2.55 -1.57 7.52
CA ARG A 43 2.36 -0.67 8.67
C ARG A 43 2.64 0.79 8.28
N HIS A 44 3.70 1.06 7.53
CA HIS A 44 4.03 2.40 7.06
C HIS A 44 2.96 2.97 6.13
N ALA A 45 2.49 2.17 5.18
CA ALA A 45 1.39 2.50 4.27
C ALA A 45 0.03 2.61 4.98
N GLY A 46 -0.06 2.25 6.26
CA GLY A 46 -1.30 2.29 7.03
C GLY A 46 -2.35 1.29 6.54
N VAL A 47 -1.94 0.19 5.90
CA VAL A 47 -2.83 -0.89 5.43
C VAL A 47 -2.87 -2.05 6.43
N ALA A 48 -1.81 -2.20 7.23
CA ALA A 48 -1.76 -3.24 8.25
C ALA A 48 -2.86 -3.05 9.31
N PRO A 49 -3.64 -4.10 9.63
CA PRO A 49 -4.63 -4.06 10.70
C PRO A 49 -3.94 -3.91 12.07
N VAL A 50 -4.64 -3.29 13.03
CA VAL A 50 -4.17 -3.15 14.42
C VAL A 50 -4.82 -4.21 15.28
N PRO A 51 -4.03 -5.13 15.89
CA PRO A 51 -4.54 -6.08 16.88
C PRO A 51 -5.22 -5.38 18.05
N VAL A 52 -6.42 -5.83 18.41
CA VAL A 52 -7.18 -5.33 19.58
C VAL A 52 -7.76 -6.49 20.37
N TRP A 53 -6.87 -7.35 20.87
CA TRP A 53 -7.23 -8.53 21.64
C TRP A 53 -6.21 -8.82 22.74
N SER A 54 -6.70 -9.44 23.81
CA SER A 54 -5.91 -10.16 24.80
C SER A 54 -6.61 -11.50 25.07
N GLY A 55 -5.84 -12.60 25.16
CA GLY A 55 -6.37 -13.94 25.44
C GLY A 55 -7.44 -14.43 24.43
N ASN A 56 -8.63 -14.78 24.93
CA ASN A 56 -9.69 -15.48 24.20
C ASN A 56 -10.31 -14.72 23.02
N THR A 57 -9.86 -13.49 22.79
CA THR A 57 -10.29 -12.61 21.71
C THR A 57 -9.30 -12.60 20.53
N ALA A 58 -8.32 -13.52 20.54
CA ALA A 58 -7.27 -13.62 19.53
C ALA A 58 -7.83 -13.57 18.10
N GLY A 59 -7.21 -12.72 17.27
CA GLY A 59 -7.63 -12.50 15.88
C GLY A 59 -8.50 -11.26 15.65
N ARG A 60 -9.05 -10.62 16.70
CA ARG A 60 -9.78 -9.35 16.50
C ARG A 60 -8.86 -8.20 16.09
N VAL A 61 -9.20 -7.49 15.03
CA VAL A 61 -8.42 -6.36 14.55
C VAL A 61 -9.30 -5.16 14.28
N ARG A 62 -8.68 -3.97 14.30
CA ARG A 62 -9.31 -2.72 13.84
C ARG A 62 -8.49 -2.06 12.75
N MET A 63 -9.13 -1.15 12.02
CA MET A 63 -8.46 -0.27 11.05
C MET A 63 -7.49 0.68 11.77
N THR A 64 -6.30 0.89 11.17
CA THR A 64 -5.35 1.90 11.62
C THR A 64 -5.76 3.30 11.16
N ARG A 65 -5.68 4.28 12.07
CA ARG A 65 -5.83 5.71 11.75
C ARG A 65 -4.49 6.43 11.53
N SER A 66 -3.40 5.68 11.46
CA SER A 66 -2.04 6.18 11.24
C SER A 66 -1.45 5.64 9.93
N GLY A 67 -0.23 6.06 9.60
CA GLY A 67 0.47 5.68 8.37
C GLY A 67 0.26 6.66 7.21
N ASN A 68 0.95 6.42 6.11
CA ASN A 68 0.92 7.27 4.93
C ASN A 68 -0.43 7.15 4.19
N ARG A 69 -1.21 8.22 4.21
CA ARG A 69 -2.56 8.25 3.60
C ARG A 69 -2.54 8.20 2.07
N GLN A 70 -1.48 8.72 1.44
CA GLN A 70 -1.33 8.66 -0.01
C GLN A 70 -1.06 7.22 -0.46
N LEU A 71 -0.20 6.48 0.25
CA LEU A 71 0.02 5.06 0.02
C LEU A 71 -1.25 4.23 0.26
N ASN A 72 -1.94 4.44 1.37
CA ASN A 72 -3.20 3.74 1.66
C ASN A 72 -4.22 3.95 0.52
N ALA A 73 -4.45 5.21 0.11
CA ALA A 73 -5.39 5.53 -0.94
C ALA A 73 -4.99 4.94 -2.30
N ALA A 74 -3.69 4.91 -2.62
CA ALA A 74 -3.17 4.27 -3.83
C ALA A 74 -3.48 2.76 -3.84
N LEU A 75 -3.14 2.07 -2.75
CA LEU A 75 -3.39 0.63 -2.59
C LEU A 75 -4.89 0.30 -2.61
N HIS A 76 -5.71 1.10 -1.93
CA HIS A 76 -7.16 0.94 -1.94
C HIS A 76 -7.77 1.06 -3.35
N ARG A 77 -7.32 2.03 -4.17
CA ARG A 77 -7.83 2.18 -5.55
C ARG A 77 -7.47 1.00 -6.44
N ILE A 78 -6.25 0.49 -6.31
CA ILE A 78 -5.81 -0.71 -7.04
C ILE A 78 -6.71 -1.88 -6.64
N ALA A 79 -6.85 -2.13 -5.34
CA ALA A 79 -7.67 -3.22 -4.83
C ALA A 79 -9.14 -3.14 -5.28
N VAL A 80 -9.78 -1.98 -5.14
CA VAL A 80 -11.18 -1.80 -5.58
C VAL A 80 -11.34 -1.98 -7.08
N THR A 81 -10.36 -1.59 -7.88
CA THR A 81 -10.38 -1.85 -9.33
C THR A 81 -10.32 -3.35 -9.60
N GLN A 82 -9.38 -4.05 -8.96
CA GLN A 82 -9.19 -5.49 -9.14
C GLN A 82 -10.39 -6.32 -8.66
N ILE A 83 -11.09 -5.90 -7.60
CA ILE A 83 -12.32 -6.56 -7.11
C ILE A 83 -13.47 -6.46 -8.13
N ARG A 84 -13.45 -5.48 -9.03
CA ARG A 84 -14.50 -5.22 -10.02
C ARG A 84 -14.25 -5.88 -11.39
N LEU A 85 -13.09 -6.50 -11.57
CA LEU A 85 -12.74 -7.28 -12.76
C LEU A 85 -13.28 -8.70 -12.63
#